data_AF-A0A8T3XZN0-F1
#
_entry.id   AF-A0A8T3XZN0-F1
#
_cell.length_a   1.000
_cell.length_b   1.000
_cell.length_c   1.000
_cell.angle_alpha   90.00
_cell.angle_beta   90.00
_cell.angle_gamma   90.00
#
_symmetry.space_group_name_H-M   'P 1'
#
loop_
_entity.id
_entity.type
_entity.pdbx_description
1 polymer ?
#
loop_
_entity_poly.entity_id
_entity_poly.type
_entity_poly.pdbx_seq_one_letter_code
_entity_poly.pdbx_strand_id
1 'polypeptide(L)'
;MLFYVLLGISALFFLVLLIKYLTKSKKLCAICSAVFLAWFFLLILFYAGKFSNQIIISILLGMSITGIYYLAEKNAGKKLTVFRLPFISTLIAFGYFLAALDFQFSAIIFILALWLVFFLLYLFRENPGLSSFANKLIECCKKW
;
A
#
# COMPACT_ATOMS: atom_id res chain seq x y z
N MET A 1 16.53 -5.00 -0.44
CA MET A 1 15.82 -4.96 0.86
C MET A 1 14.45 -4.32 0.74
N LEU A 2 14.32 -3.25 -0.06
CA LEU A 2 13.05 -2.55 -0.29
C LEU A 2 11.94 -3.49 -0.81
N PHE A 3 12.28 -4.42 -1.71
CA PHE A 3 11.35 -5.41 -2.24
C PHE A 3 10.63 -6.21 -1.13
N TYR A 4 11.35 -6.75 -0.15
CA TYR A 4 10.76 -7.51 0.96
C TYR A 4 9.83 -6.65 1.81
N VAL A 5 10.16 -5.38 1.99
CA VAL A 5 9.33 -4.44 2.74
C VAL A 5 8.05 -4.11 1.98
N LEU A 6 8.13 -3.84 0.68
CA LEU A 6 6.96 -3.62 -0.18
C LEU A 6 6.06 -4.85 -0.24
N LEU A 7 6.65 -6.04 -0.31
CA LEU A 7 5.93 -7.31 -0.27
C LEU A 7 5.23 -7.48 1.08
N GLY A 8 5.90 -7.19 2.19
CA GLY A 8 5.34 -7.23 3.54
C GLY A 8 4.17 -6.24 3.71
N ILE A 9 4.30 -5.01 3.24
CA ILE A 9 3.22 -4.00 3.27
C ILE A 9 2.04 -4.46 2.43
N SER A 10 2.29 -5.02 1.25
CA SER A 10 1.23 -5.54 0.37
C SER A 10 0.51 -6.72 1.02
N ALA A 11 1.25 -7.66 1.61
CA ALA A 11 0.68 -8.80 2.32
C ALA A 11 -0.16 -8.35 3.53
N LEU A 12 0.36 -7.43 4.34
CA LEU A 12 -0.36 -6.83 5.47
C LEU A 12 -1.62 -6.09 5.00
N PHE A 13 -1.56 -5.39 3.88
CA PHE A 13 -2.72 -4.72 3.31
C PHE A 13 -3.83 -5.71 2.98
N PHE A 14 -3.53 -6.81 2.28
CA PHE A 14 -4.53 -7.84 1.98
C PHE A 14 -5.04 -8.52 3.26
N LEU A 15 -4.17 -8.76 4.24
CA LEU A 15 -4.55 -9.31 5.55
C LEU A 15 -5.55 -8.40 6.29
N VAL A 16 -5.27 -7.11 6.38
CA VAL A 16 -6.17 -6.15 7.03
C VAL A 16 -7.47 -6.00 6.23
N LEU A 17 -7.39 -6.07 4.89
CA LEU A 17 -8.58 -6.02 4.04
C LEU A 17 -9.48 -7.25 4.26
N LEU A 18 -8.89 -8.44 4.43
CA LEU A 18 -9.60 -9.66 4.78
C LEU A 18 -10.23 -9.56 6.19
N ILE A 19 -9.50 -9.06 7.18
CA ILE A 19 -10.03 -8.80 8.52
C ILE A 19 -11.20 -7.81 8.43
N LYS A 20 -11.06 -6.73 7.65
CA LYS A 20 -12.13 -5.75 7.43
C LYS A 20 -13.37 -6.38 6.80
N TYR A 21 -13.18 -7.28 5.83
CA TYR A 21 -14.25 -8.04 5.20
C TYR A 21 -14.99 -8.93 6.22
N LEU A 22 -14.27 -9.61 7.10
CA LEU A 22 -14.84 -10.49 8.13
C LEU A 22 -15.55 -9.70 9.25
N THR A 23 -14.92 -8.63 9.76
CA THR A 23 -15.43 -7.83 10.88
C THR A 23 -16.47 -6.78 10.43
N LYS A 24 -16.66 -6.58 9.12
CA LYS A 24 -17.52 -5.54 8.51
C LYS A 24 -17.28 -4.12 9.07
N SER A 25 -16.10 -3.88 9.64
CA SER A 25 -15.80 -2.60 10.29
C SER A 25 -15.56 -1.53 9.24
N LYS A 26 -16.40 -0.48 9.25
CA LYS A 26 -16.31 0.60 8.26
C LYS A 26 -15.23 1.62 8.60
N LYS A 27 -14.84 1.73 9.87
CA LYS A 27 -14.00 2.81 10.44
C LYS A 27 -12.48 2.62 10.27
N LEU A 28 -12.05 1.47 9.77
CA LEU A 28 -10.63 1.12 9.65
C LEU A 28 -10.15 1.29 8.22
N CYS A 29 -9.10 2.09 8.05
CA CYS A 29 -8.37 2.12 6.80
C CYS A 29 -7.38 0.96 6.72
N ALA A 30 -7.60 0.06 5.77
CA ALA A 30 -6.72 -1.08 5.56
C ALA A 30 -5.27 -0.67 5.27
N ILE A 31 -5.07 0.44 4.55
CA ILE A 31 -3.74 0.96 4.22
C ILE A 31 -3.06 1.57 5.44
N CYS A 32 -3.74 2.48 6.15
CA CYS A 32 -3.13 3.13 7.31
C CYS A 32 -2.75 2.10 8.37
N SER A 33 -3.62 1.13 8.62
CA SER A 33 -3.33 0.02 9.51
C SER A 33 -2.17 -0.83 8.99
N ALA A 34 -2.16 -1.23 7.72
CA ALA A 34 -1.09 -2.06 7.16
C ALA A 34 0.27 -1.39 7.23
N VAL A 35 0.36 -0.10 6.87
CA VAL A 35 1.64 0.61 6.94
C VAL A 35 2.04 0.89 8.39
N PHE A 36 1.09 1.20 9.27
CA PHE A 36 1.35 1.31 10.71
C PHE A 36 1.95 0.04 11.30
N LEU A 37 1.31 -1.10 11.03
CA LEU A 37 1.80 -2.42 11.42
C LEU A 37 3.17 -2.71 10.81
N ALA A 38 3.39 -2.38 9.54
CA ALA A 38 4.65 -2.63 8.85
C ALA A 38 5.81 -1.88 9.50
N TRP A 39 5.67 -0.57 9.75
CA TRP A 39 6.75 0.20 10.34
C TRP A 39 6.94 -0.13 11.82
N PHE A 40 5.86 -0.38 12.56
CA PHE A 40 5.94 -0.79 13.96
C PHE A 40 6.69 -2.12 14.10
N PHE A 41 6.38 -3.09 13.23
CA PHE A 41 7.09 -4.35 13.18
C PHE A 41 8.57 -4.19 12.81
N LEU A 42 8.88 -3.37 11.80
CA LEU A 42 10.27 -3.07 11.42
C LEU A 42 11.03 -2.36 12.54
N LEU A 43 10.37 -1.49 13.32
CA LEU A 43 10.96 -0.81 14.46
C LEU A 43 11.33 -1.81 15.56
N ILE A 44 10.46 -2.78 15.85
CA ILE A 44 10.75 -3.88 16.80
C ILE A 44 11.97 -4.69 16.31
N LEU A 45 12.02 -5.03 15.02
CA LEU A 45 13.16 -5.75 14.44
C LEU A 45 14.46 -4.94 14.48
N PHE A 46 14.37 -3.62 14.35
CA PHE A 46 15.50 -2.72 14.48
C PHE A 46 16.06 -2.73 15.89
N TYR A 47 15.20 -2.58 16.91
CA TYR A 47 15.62 -2.69 18.32
C TYR A 47 16.16 -4.08 18.68
N ALA A 48 15.68 -5.14 18.04
CA ALA A 48 16.19 -6.50 18.21
C ALA A 48 17.51 -6.77 17.44
N GLY A 49 18.07 -5.78 16.74
CA GLY A 49 19.30 -5.91 15.95
C GLY A 49 19.17 -6.78 14.69
N LYS A 50 17.95 -7.14 14.29
CA LYS A 50 17.66 -7.99 13.12
C LYS A 50 17.43 -7.19 11.83
N PHE A 51 17.30 -5.86 11.94
CA PHE A 51 17.12 -4.98 10.80
C PHE A 51 17.96 -3.70 10.97
N SER A 52 18.75 -3.35 9.96
CA SER A 52 19.71 -2.23 10.04
C SER A 52 19.38 -1.05 9.12
N ASN A 53 18.41 -1.20 8.21
CA ASN A 53 18.13 -0.18 7.20
C ASN A 53 17.24 0.93 7.75
N GLN A 54 17.86 1.89 8.43
CA GLN A 54 17.19 3.03 9.05
C GLN A 54 16.43 3.90 8.04
N ILE A 55 16.91 4.02 6.80
CA ILE A 55 16.28 4.83 5.74
C ILE A 55 14.84 4.38 5.50
N ILE A 56 14.61 3.07 5.38
CA ILE A 56 13.28 2.52 5.15
C ILE A 56 12.34 2.83 6.33
N ILE A 57 12.83 2.65 7.56
CA ILE A 57 12.05 2.94 8.77
C ILE A 57 11.71 4.44 8.85
N SER A 58 12.67 5.32 8.55
CA SER A 58 12.46 6.77 8.56
C SER A 58 11.43 7.21 7.53
N ILE A 59 11.44 6.65 6.32
CA ILE A 59 10.44 6.93 5.27
C ILE A 59 9.05 6.49 5.72
N LEU A 60 8.96 5.31 6.33
CA LEU A 60 7.70 4.73 6.81
C LEU A 60 7.14 5.45 8.04
N LEU A 61 7.99 5.90 8.97
CA LEU A 61 7.64 6.69 10.15
C LEU A 61 7.21 8.11 9.78
N GLY A 62 7.96 8.75 8.88
CA GLY A 62 7.79 10.16 8.54
C GLY A 62 6.47 10.44 7.84
N MET A 63 5.94 9.47 7.07
CA MET A 63 4.62 9.47 6.44
C MET A 63 4.17 10.78 5.76
N SER A 64 5.02 11.77 5.51
CA SER A 64 4.66 12.99 4.76
C SER A 64 4.14 12.63 3.36
N ILE A 65 4.61 11.48 2.86
CA ILE A 65 4.14 10.75 1.68
C ILE A 65 2.63 10.41 1.73
N THR A 66 2.07 10.03 2.89
CA THR A 66 0.63 9.80 3.02
C THR A 66 -0.15 11.12 3.04
N GLY A 67 0.43 12.21 3.51
CA GLY A 67 -0.12 13.56 3.37
C GLY A 67 -0.29 13.98 1.91
N ILE A 68 0.73 13.75 1.08
CA ILE A 68 0.66 13.95 -0.38
C ILE A 68 -0.42 13.07 -1.00
N TYR A 69 -0.52 11.81 -0.57
CA TYR A 69 -1.57 10.90 -0.99
C TYR A 69 -2.97 11.43 -0.66
N TYR A 70 -3.21 11.90 0.57
CA TYR A 70 -4.51 12.47 0.97
C TYR A 70 -4.85 13.76 0.22
N LEU A 71 -3.85 14.59 -0.08
CA LEU A 71 -4.04 15.80 -0.87
C LEU A 71 -4.43 15.46 -2.33
N ALA A 72 -3.75 14.50 -2.93
CA ALA A 72 -4.09 13.99 -4.26
C ALA A 72 -5.46 13.31 -4.28
N GLU A 73 -5.81 12.56 -3.24
CA GLU A 73 -7.12 11.90 -3.11
C GLU A 73 -8.26 12.90 -3.00
N LYS A 74 -8.07 14.03 -2.31
CA LYS A 74 -9.12 15.06 -2.17
C LYS A 74 -9.56 15.62 -3.53
N ASN A 75 -8.64 15.69 -4.49
CA ASN A 75 -8.91 16.16 -5.85
C ASN A 75 -9.25 15.01 -6.82
N ALA A 76 -8.76 13.80 -6.54
CA ALA A 76 -9.05 12.63 -7.34
C ALA A 76 -10.44 12.09 -7.03
N GLY A 77 -11.32 12.05 -8.03
CA GLY A 77 -12.66 11.50 -7.87
C GLY A 77 -12.65 10.11 -7.23
N LYS A 78 -13.69 9.80 -6.43
CA LYS A 78 -14.00 8.55 -5.70
C LYS A 78 -13.82 7.22 -6.46
N LYS A 79 -13.46 7.23 -7.74
CA LYS A 79 -13.18 6.07 -8.60
C LYS A 79 -11.69 5.66 -8.56
N LEU A 80 -10.78 6.59 -8.26
CA LEU A 80 -9.32 6.35 -8.26
C LEU A 80 -8.79 5.79 -6.94
N THR A 81 -9.65 5.64 -5.93
CA THR A 81 -9.33 5.05 -4.61
C THR A 81 -8.96 3.57 -4.67
N VAL A 82 -9.00 2.96 -5.85
CA VAL A 82 -8.54 1.58 -6.09
C VAL A 82 -7.03 1.54 -6.22
N PHE A 83 -6.42 2.58 -6.79
CA PHE A 83 -4.98 2.65 -7.06
C PHE A 83 -4.14 3.09 -5.85
N ARG A 84 -4.70 3.10 -4.64
CA ARG A 84 -3.99 3.60 -3.45
C ARG A 84 -2.75 2.80 -3.11
N LEU A 85 -2.86 1.47 -3.11
CA LEU A 85 -1.74 0.60 -2.80
C LEU A 85 -0.60 0.82 -3.80
N PRO A 86 -0.81 0.68 -5.13
CA PRO A 86 0.26 0.91 -6.10
C PRO A 86 0.82 2.34 -6.01
N PHE A 87 -0.02 3.34 -5.73
CA PHE A 87 0.44 4.72 -5.56
C PHE A 87 1.32 4.92 -4.31
N ILE A 88 0.92 4.38 -3.16
CA ILE A 88 1.74 4.48 -1.94
C ILE A 88 3.04 3.71 -2.10
N SER A 89 3.01 2.52 -2.72
CA SER A 89 4.21 1.77 -3.05
C SER A 89 5.14 2.56 -3.99
N THR A 90 4.62 3.28 -4.99
CA THR A 90 5.43 4.18 -5.82
C THR A 90 6.07 5.30 -5.01
N LEU A 91 5.34 5.95 -4.10
CA LEU A 91 5.95 7.02 -3.29
C LEU A 91 7.00 6.49 -2.32
N ILE A 92 6.80 5.33 -1.71
CA ILE A 92 7.81 4.72 -0.82
C ILE A 92 9.07 4.41 -1.62
N ALA A 93 8.95 3.82 -2.81
CA ALA A 93 10.10 3.51 -3.65
C ALA A 93 10.79 4.78 -4.16
N PHE A 94 10.03 5.80 -4.53
CA PHE A 94 10.58 7.09 -4.94
C PHE A 94 11.31 7.80 -3.79
N GLY A 95 10.72 7.81 -2.59
CA GLY A 95 11.37 8.35 -1.40
C GLY A 95 12.65 7.59 -1.03
N TYR A 96 12.65 6.26 -1.18
CA TYR A 96 13.85 5.45 -0.97
C TYR A 96 14.93 5.75 -2.01
N PHE A 97 14.54 5.88 -3.29
CA PHE A 97 15.46 6.26 -4.34
C PHE A 97 16.09 7.64 -4.09
N LEU A 98 15.30 8.64 -3.68
CA LEU A 98 15.83 9.96 -3.36
C LEU A 98 16.77 9.95 -2.14
N ALA A 99 16.45 9.15 -1.12
CA ALA A 99 17.23 9.13 0.12
C ALA A 99 18.50 8.26 0.02
N ALA A 100 18.45 7.14 -0.69
CA ALA A 100 19.55 6.18 -0.78
C ALA A 100 20.31 6.26 -2.11
N LEU A 101 19.78 6.96 -3.14
CA LEU A 101 20.28 6.97 -4.51
C LEU A 101 20.52 5.56 -5.09
N ASP A 102 19.78 4.58 -4.55
CA ASP A 102 19.91 3.16 -4.88
C ASP A 102 18.70 2.69 -5.67
N PHE A 103 18.95 2.09 -6.83
CA PHE A 103 17.93 1.68 -7.79
C PHE A 103 17.73 0.16 -7.75
N GLN A 104 16.65 -0.28 -7.10
CA GLN A 104 16.31 -1.70 -7.01
C GLN A 104 15.31 -2.09 -8.10
N PHE A 105 15.81 -2.65 -9.21
CA PHE A 105 14.98 -3.12 -10.34
C PHE A 105 13.83 -4.07 -9.91
N SER A 106 14.08 -4.95 -8.94
CA SER A 106 13.07 -5.86 -8.41
C SER A 106 11.88 -5.14 -7.78
N ALA A 107 12.11 -4.01 -7.09
CA ALA A 107 11.04 -3.20 -6.51
C ALA A 107 10.19 -2.53 -7.60
N ILE A 108 10.81 -2.09 -8.69
CA ILE A 108 10.11 -1.44 -9.81
C ILE A 108 9.24 -2.44 -10.56
N ILE A 109 9.77 -3.64 -10.86
CA ILE A 109 8.98 -4.71 -11.49
C ILE A 109 7.77 -5.06 -10.62
N PHE A 110 7.96 -5.16 -9.30
CA PHE A 110 6.87 -5.42 -8.37
C PHE A 110 5.80 -4.31 -8.37
N ILE A 111 6.23 -3.06 -8.38
CA ILE A 111 5.32 -1.91 -8.44
C ILE A 111 4.56 -1.89 -9.76
N LEU A 112 5.23 -2.13 -10.89
CA LEU A 112 4.59 -2.23 -12.20
C LEU A 112 3.57 -3.37 -12.23
N ALA A 113 3.90 -4.53 -11.66
CA ALA A 113 2.98 -5.65 -11.53
C ALA A 113 1.76 -5.28 -10.67
N LEU A 114 1.96 -4.58 -9.54
CA LEU A 114 0.86 -4.07 -8.71
C LEU A 114 -0.04 -3.11 -9.49
N TRP A 115 0.55 -2.16 -10.22
CA TRP A 115 -0.20 -1.24 -11.08
C TRP A 115 -1.04 -1.99 -12.10
N LEU A 116 -0.44 -2.98 -12.77
CA LEU A 116 -1.10 -3.79 -13.79
C LEU A 116 -2.26 -4.61 -13.21
N VAL A 117 -2.07 -5.24 -12.05
CA VAL A 117 -3.13 -5.99 -11.34
C VAL A 117 -4.29 -5.07 -10.95
N PHE A 118 -4.01 -3.93 -10.33
CA PHE A 118 -5.07 -2.99 -9.93
C PHE A 118 -5.75 -2.32 -11.13
N PHE A 119 -5.02 -2.12 -12.22
CA PHE A 119 -5.57 -1.61 -13.48
C PHE A 119 -6.50 -2.63 -14.14
N LEU A 120 -6.11 -3.91 -14.19
CA LEU A 120 -6.99 -5.00 -14.63
C LEU A 120 -8.24 -5.07 -13.75
N LEU A 121 -8.10 -5.02 -12.42
CA LEU A 121 -9.25 -5.01 -11.50
C LEU A 121 -10.19 -3.83 -11.75
N TYR A 122 -9.64 -2.67 -12.14
CA TYR A 122 -10.45 -1.50 -12.50
C TYR A 122 -11.22 -1.71 -13.80
N LEU A 123 -10.60 -2.27 -14.85
CA LEU A 123 -11.24 -2.57 -16.13
C LEU A 123 -12.29 -3.68 -16.01
N PHE A 124 -11.97 -4.77 -15.30
CA PHE A 124 -12.88 -5.91 -15.11
C PHE A 124 -14.05 -5.61 -14.17
N ARG A 125 -14.11 -4.41 -13.58
CA ARG A 125 -15.23 -3.96 -12.75
C ARG A 125 -16.57 -3.97 -13.51
N GLU A 126 -16.55 -3.69 -14.81
CA GLU A 126 -17.75 -3.64 -15.66
C GLU A 126 -18.18 -5.03 -16.16
N ASN A 127 -17.36 -6.07 -15.96
CA ASN A 127 -17.61 -7.40 -16.48
C ASN A 127 -18.42 -8.25 -15.47
N PRO A 128 -19.59 -8.84 -15.83
CA PRO A 128 -20.53 -9.41 -14.88
C PRO A 128 -19.98 -10.58 -14.04
N GLY A 129 -19.03 -11.37 -14.56
CA GLY A 129 -18.48 -12.55 -13.87
C GLY A 129 -17.55 -12.27 -12.68
N LEU A 130 -16.82 -11.14 -12.68
CA LEU A 130 -15.90 -10.76 -11.59
C LEU A 130 -16.30 -9.47 -10.85
N SER A 131 -17.34 -8.79 -11.34
CA SER A 131 -17.81 -7.51 -10.79
C SER A 131 -18.15 -7.58 -9.30
N SER A 132 -18.69 -8.69 -8.77
CA SER A 132 -19.09 -8.78 -7.36
C SER A 132 -17.88 -8.74 -6.40
N PHE A 133 -16.80 -9.47 -6.72
CA PHE A 133 -15.59 -9.48 -5.91
C PHE A 133 -14.82 -8.16 -6.05
N ALA A 134 -14.65 -7.66 -7.28
CA ALA A 134 -13.99 -6.39 -7.54
C ALA A 134 -14.74 -5.23 -6.87
N ASN A 135 -16.07 -5.15 -6.98
CA ASN A 135 -16.85 -4.10 -6.32
C ASN A 135 -16.77 -4.19 -4.79
N LYS A 136 -16.78 -5.40 -4.19
CA LYS A 136 -16.60 -5.55 -2.72
C LYS A 136 -15.22 -5.08 -2.25
N LEU A 137 -14.16 -5.44 -2.98
CA LEU A 137 -12.80 -4.98 -2.70
C LEU A 137 -12.69 -3.46 -2.80
N ILE A 138 -13.23 -2.89 -3.88
CA ILE A 138 -13.25 -1.45 -4.13
C ILE A 138 -14.07 -0.72 -3.06
N GLU A 139 -15.22 -1.24 -2.65
CA GLU A 139 -16.01 -0.67 -1.55
C GLU A 139 -15.26 -0.71 -0.22
N CYS A 140 -14.55 -1.80 0.08
CA CYS A 140 -13.74 -1.94 1.27
C CYS A 140 -12.55 -0.97 1.29
N CYS A 141 -11.97 -0.66 0.11
CA CYS A 141 -10.98 0.41 -0.04
C CYS A 141 -11.61 1.81 0.06
N LYS A 142 -12.83 2.00 -0.45
CA LYS A 142 -13.45 3.32 -0.63
C LYS A 142 -14.09 3.90 0.63
N LYS A 143 -14.64 3.06 1.51
CA LYS A 143 -15.22 3.50 2.79
C LYS A 143 -14.16 3.46 3.90
N TRP A 144 -13.85 4.64 4.44
CA TRP A 144 -13.02 4.87 5.62
C TRP A 144 -13.89 5.11 6.84
#